data_AF-A0A6P0DS91-F1
#
_entry.id   AF-A0A6P0DS91-F1
#
_cell.length_a   1.000
_cell.length_b   1.000
_cell.length_c   1.000
_cell.angle_alpha   90.00
_cell.angle_beta   90.00
_cell.angle_gamma   90.00
#
_symmetry.space_group_name_H-M   'P 1'
#
loop_
_entity.id
_entity.type
_entity.pdbx_description
1 polymer ?
#
loop_
_entity_poly.entity_id
_entity_poly.type
_entity_poly.pdbx_seq_one_letter_code
_entity_poly.pdbx_strand_id
1 'polypeptide(L)' 'MKSPQDLVRFLLPLAVFAAGLVLWEAIVRGYGIQPYVLPSPLLVLKTLVADWPVLSQSLGVTLLT' A
#
# COMPACT_ATOMS: atom_id res chain seq x y z
N MET A 1 -9.60 -22.37 21.11
CA MET A 1 -9.02 -22.92 19.87
C MET A 1 -9.74 -22.23 18.72
N LYS A 2 -9.04 -21.39 17.94
CA LYS A 2 -9.67 -20.53 16.92
C LYS A 2 -10.36 -21.42 15.90
N SER A 3 -11.65 -21.19 15.69
CA SER A 3 -12.41 -22.00 14.76
C SER A 3 -11.91 -21.71 13.32
N PRO A 4 -11.92 -22.68 12.39
CA PRO A 4 -11.40 -22.48 11.03
C PRO A 4 -12.00 -21.24 10.32
N GLN A 5 -13.26 -20.94 10.60
CA GLN A 5 -14.00 -19.75 10.18
C GLN A 5 -13.37 -18.42 10.64
N ASP A 6 -12.76 -18.37 11.84
CA ASP A 6 -12.05 -17.17 12.32
C ASP A 6 -10.78 -16.92 11.49
N LEU A 7 -10.05 -18.00 11.14
CA LEU A 7 -8.87 -17.88 10.28
C LEU A 7 -9.24 -17.38 8.89
N VAL A 8 -10.28 -17.96 8.27
CA VAL A 8 -10.73 -17.54 6.94
C VAL A 8 -11.20 -16.09 6.94
N ARG A 9 -11.86 -15.64 8.00
CA ARG A 9 -12.33 -14.25 8.15
C ARG A 9 -11.20 -13.21 8.07
N PHE A 10 -9.99 -13.55 8.52
CA PHE A 10 -8.83 -12.66 8.45
C PHE A 10 -7.93 -12.94 7.24
N LEU A 11 -7.72 -14.21 6.90
CA LEU A 11 -6.86 -14.61 5.80
C LEU A 11 -7.42 -14.20 4.44
N LEU A 12 -8.73 -14.29 4.24
CA LEU A 12 -9.34 -13.96 2.95
C LEU A 12 -9.17 -12.47 2.60
N PRO A 13 -9.52 -11.50 3.48
CA PRO A 13 -9.26 -10.08 3.19
C PRO A 13 -7.78 -9.78 2.97
N LEU A 14 -6.89 -10.37 3.77
CA LEU A 14 -5.45 -10.15 3.63
C LEU A 14 -4.92 -10.70 2.30
N ALA A 15 -5.39 -11.88 1.88
CA ALA A 15 -5.02 -12.48 0.62
C ALA A 15 -5.52 -11.65 -0.57
N VAL A 16 -6.76 -11.15 -0.53
CA VAL A 16 -7.31 -10.27 -1.57
C VAL A 16 -6.54 -8.95 -1.62
N PHE A 17 -6.22 -8.36 -0.48
CA PHE A 17 -5.39 -7.16 -0.42
C PHE A 17 -4.01 -7.37 -1.02
N ALA A 18 -3.32 -8.45 -0.63
CA ALA A 18 -2.01 -8.80 -1.17
C ALA A 18 -2.07 -9.07 -2.69
N ALA A 19 -3.10 -9.78 -3.16
CA ALA A 19 -3.32 -10.02 -4.58
C ALA A 19 -3.54 -8.71 -5.37
N GLY A 20 -4.29 -7.77 -4.79
CA GLY A 20 -4.48 -6.43 -5.36
C GLY A 20 -3.17 -5.66 -5.48
N LEU A 21 -2.32 -5.67 -4.45
CA LEU A 21 -0.99 -5.04 -4.50
C LEU A 21 -0.10 -5.67 -5.57
N VAL A 22 -0.07 -6.99 -5.67
CA VAL A 22 0.71 -7.70 -6.68
C VAL A 22 0.22 -7.37 -8.08
N LEU A 23 -1.09 -7.38 -8.30
CA LEU A 23 -1.69 -7.04 -9.60
C LEU A 23 -1.39 -5.60 -9.99
N TRP A 24 -1.51 -4.65 -9.06
CA TRP A 24 -1.19 -3.25 -9.30
C TRP A 24 0.29 -3.05 -9.66
N GLU A 25 1.20 -3.62 -8.87
CA GLU A 25 2.65 -3.60 -9.17
C GLU A 25 2.96 -4.18 -10.55
N ALA A 26 2.35 -5.33 -10.87
CA ALA A 26 2.55 -6.02 -12.15
C ALA A 26 2.03 -5.20 -13.34
N ILE A 27 0.86 -4.55 -13.21
CA ILE A 27 0.31 -3.68 -14.26
C ILE A 27 1.24 -2.49 -14.50
N VAL A 28 1.63 -1.76 -13.44
CA VAL A 28 2.48 -0.57 -13.57
C VAL A 28 3.81 -0.93 -14.25
N ARG A 29 4.45 -2.01 -13.81
CA ARG A 29 5.73 -2.46 -14.39
C ARG A 29 5.58 -3.03 -15.79
N GLY A 30 4.54 -3.84 -16.03
CA GLY A 30 4.30 -4.52 -17.30
C GLY A 30 3.97 -3.55 -18.44
N TYR A 31 3.27 -2.46 -18.14
CA TYR A 31 2.95 -1.41 -19.11
C TYR A 31 3.95 -0.26 -19.12
N GLY A 32 5.00 -0.30 -18.29
CA GLY A 32 6.01 0.77 -18.22
C GLY A 32 5.43 2.13 -17.84
N ILE A 33 4.40 2.15 -16.97
CA ILE A 33 3.72 3.40 -16.59
C ILE A 33 4.69 4.27 -15.79
N GLN A 34 4.80 5.54 -16.19
CA GLN A 34 5.73 6.45 -15.56
C GLN A 34 5.26 6.82 -14.14
N PRO A 35 6.17 6.93 -13.14
CA PRO A 35 5.80 7.13 -11.74
C PRO A 35 4.97 8.38 -11.44
N TYR A 36 5.09 9.43 -12.23
CA TYR A 36 4.30 10.66 -12.07
C TYR A 36 2.84 10.50 -12.52
N VAL A 37 2.51 9.46 -13.30
CA VAL A 37 1.14 9.12 -13.69
C VAL A 37 0.53 8.16 -12.67
N LEU A 38 1.23 7.05 -12.42
CA LEU A 38 0.81 6.03 -11.48
C LEU A 38 2.05 5.34 -10.88
N PRO A 39 2.43 5.66 -9.63
CA PRO A 39 3.52 4.96 -8.98
C PRO A 39 3.10 3.54 -8.63
N SER A 40 4.07 2.61 -8.68
CA SER A 40 3.87 1.24 -8.20
C SER A 40 3.71 1.23 -6.66
N PRO A 41 2.93 0.32 -6.06
CA PRO A 41 2.71 0.28 -4.62
C PRO A 41 4.01 0.19 -3.82
N LEU A 42 5.01 -0.56 -4.31
CA LEU A 42 6.29 -0.66 -3.62
C LEU A 42 7.06 0.67 -3.64
N LEU A 43 6.95 1.44 -4.73
CA LEU A 43 7.54 2.77 -4.82
C LEU A 43 6.88 3.72 -3.82
N VAL A 44 5.54 3.71 -3.72
CA VAL A 44 4.80 4.50 -2.72
C VAL A 44 5.29 4.18 -1.30
N LEU A 45 5.45 2.90 -0.96
CA LEU A 45 5.96 2.53 0.36
C LEU A 45 7.39 3.05 0.60
N LYS A 46 8.27 2.92 -0.39
CA LYS A 46 9.65 3.42 -0.29
C LYS A 46 9.70 4.93 -0.09
N THR A 47 8.91 5.69 -0.85
CA THR A 47 8.86 7.15 -0.74
C THR A 47 8.25 7.59 0.58
N LEU A 48 7.19 6.93 1.05
CA LEU A 48 6.60 7.22 2.36
C LEU A 48 7.61 7.06 3.50
N VAL A 49 8.43 6.00 3.48
CA VAL A 49 9.46 5.75 4.50
C VAL A 49 10.63 6.73 4.36
N ALA A 50 11.11 6.95 3.14
CA ALA A 50 12.24 7.85 2.88
C ALA A 50 11.91 9.30 3.24
N ASP A 51 10.71 9.76 2.87
CA ASP A 51 10.27 11.14 3.03
C ASP A 51 9.47 11.35 4.33
N TRP A 52 9.38 10.33 5.19
CA TRP A 52 8.64 10.40 6.45
C TRP A 52 8.96 11.63 7.32
N PRO A 53 10.24 12.07 7.48
CA PRO A 53 10.55 13.26 8.28
C PRO A 53 9.86 14.53 7.76
N VAL A 54 9.66 14.65 6.45
CA VAL A 54 8.99 15.79 5.82
C VAL A 54 7.47 15.58 5.83
N LEU A 55 7.01 14.41 5.38
CA LEU A 55 5.59 14.11 5.26
C LEU A 55 4.86 14.14 6.61
N SER A 56 5.50 13.70 7.69
CA SER A 56 4.91 13.72 9.04
C SER A 56 4.65 15.15 9.55
N GLN A 57 5.46 16.13 9.16
CA GLN A 57 5.22 17.53 9.50
C GLN A 57 3.98 18.06 8.79
N SER A 58 3.84 17.80 7.48
CA SER A 58 2.64 18.16 6.71
C SER A 58 1.38 17.47 7.26
N LEU A 59 1.49 16.20 7.64
CA LEU A 59 0.41 15.46 8.30
C LEU A 59 0.03 16.13 9.63
N GLY A 60 1.01 16.52 10.44
CA GLY A 60 0.79 17.22 11.70
C GLY A 60 0.03 18.54 11.51
N VAL A 61 0.41 19.35 10.53
CA VAL A 61 -0.33 20.59 10.19
C VAL A 61 -1.78 20.26 9.83
N THR A 62 -2.00 19.22 9.02
CA THR A 62 -3.34 18.80 8.57
C THR A 62 -4.21 18.28 9.72
N LEU A 63 -3.62 17.59 10.70
CA LEU A 63 -4.36 16.99 11.81
C LEU A 63 -4.63 17.98 12.95
N LEU A 64 -3.77 18.99 13.13
CA LEU A 64 -3.78 19.88 14.30
C LEU A 64 -4.35 21.27 14.02
N THR A 65 -4.66 21.58 12.76
CA THR A 65 -5.25 22.85 12.32
C THR A 65 -6.69 22.62 11.88
#